data_AF-A0A8T1BUE9-F1
#
_entry.id   AF-A0A8T1BUE9-F1
#
_cell.length_a   1.000
_cell.length_b   1.000
_cell.length_c   1.000
_cell.angle_alpha   90.00
_cell.angle_beta   90.00
_cell.angle_gamma   90.00
#
_symmetry.space_group_name_H-M   'P 1'
#
loop_
_entity.id
_entity.type
_entity.pdbx_description
1 polymer ?
#
loop_
_entity_poly.entity_id
_entity_poly.type
_entity_poly.pdbx_seq_one_letter_code
_entity_poly.pdbx_strand_id
1 'polypeptide(L)'
;MGIPPFTCLGWHQTGECSPDGPREPDNDASCSTNIKAGASGYCLLKNEATGEEVQVMRVNCSSMRDEIRFNCRQAADFARVAPQIDALIAAKQQEVKQNEDVQLHPTNGVLMVMYPKLLASVYSTVRLLRTYNCSLPVELWYLENEMGTNPLNESRVLQSLVKDYGPISLRGIAEADVDGFNTKH
;
A
#
# COMPACT_ATOMS: atom_id res chain seq x y z
N MET A 1 24.79 -1.71 6.59
CA MET A 1 24.48 -2.69 5.52
C MET A 1 23.96 -1.90 4.33
N GLY A 2 24.58 -2.06 3.16
CA GLY A 2 24.14 -1.35 1.95
C GLY A 2 22.89 -1.98 1.34
N ILE A 3 22.14 -1.22 0.55
CA ILE A 3 21.01 -1.74 -0.22
C ILE A 3 21.54 -2.81 -1.19
N PRO A 4 21.04 -4.05 -1.14
CA PRO A 4 21.57 -5.12 -1.99
C PRO A 4 21.26 -4.82 -3.47
N PRO A 5 22.24 -5.02 -4.38
CA PRO A 5 21.96 -4.98 -5.80
C PRO A 5 21.15 -6.21 -6.22
N PHE A 6 20.18 -6.00 -7.10
CA PHE A 6 19.36 -7.06 -7.67
C PHE A 6 19.55 -7.11 -9.18
N THR A 7 19.89 -8.30 -9.69
CA THR A 7 19.89 -8.58 -11.13
C THR A 7 18.53 -9.13 -11.53
N CYS A 8 17.94 -8.64 -12.62
CA CYS A 8 16.72 -9.23 -13.15
C CYS A 8 17.03 -10.51 -13.95
N LEU A 9 16.30 -11.59 -13.65
CA LEU A 9 16.39 -12.87 -14.36
C LEU A 9 15.33 -12.99 -15.46
N GLY A 10 14.13 -12.45 -15.24
CA GLY A 10 13.09 -12.40 -16.26
C GLY A 10 11.68 -12.46 -15.70
N TRP A 11 10.72 -12.49 -16.61
CA TRP A 11 9.31 -12.79 -16.33
C TRP A 11 9.08 -14.29 -16.38
N HIS A 12 8.44 -14.82 -15.34
CA HIS A 12 8.04 -16.21 -15.21
C HIS A 12 6.52 -16.30 -15.29
N GLN A 13 5.99 -16.83 -16.41
CA GLN A 13 4.56 -17.01 -16.61
C GLN A 13 3.99 -18.18 -15.81
N THR A 14 2.82 -18.00 -15.23
CA THR A 14 2.09 -19.08 -14.55
C THR A 14 0.67 -19.21 -15.09
N GLY A 15 0.18 -20.45 -15.08
CA GLY A 15 -1.17 -20.80 -15.48
C GLY A 15 -2.20 -20.56 -14.39
N GLU A 16 -3.44 -20.98 -14.70
CA GLU A 16 -4.59 -20.94 -13.77
C GLU A 16 -4.90 -19.55 -13.19
N CYS A 17 -4.46 -18.50 -13.88
CA CYS A 17 -4.67 -17.13 -13.45
C CYS A 17 -4.18 -16.85 -12.03
N SER A 18 -3.12 -17.53 -11.59
CA SER A 18 -2.51 -17.34 -10.28
C SER A 18 -1.00 -17.23 -10.41
N PRO A 19 -0.34 -16.27 -9.74
CA PRO A 19 1.13 -16.21 -9.70
C PRO A 19 1.77 -17.42 -9.00
N ASP A 20 0.98 -18.21 -8.24
CA ASP A 20 1.37 -19.48 -7.63
C ASP A 20 0.96 -20.71 -8.47
N GLY A 21 0.36 -20.47 -9.63
CA GLY A 21 -0.09 -21.51 -10.55
C GLY A 21 1.06 -22.29 -11.19
N PRO A 22 0.74 -23.34 -11.96
CA PRO A 22 1.74 -24.13 -12.66
C PRO A 22 2.56 -23.25 -13.61
N ARG A 23 3.86 -23.53 -13.72
CA ARG A 23 4.77 -22.78 -14.59
C ARG A 23 4.43 -23.03 -16.06
N GLU A 24 4.48 -21.97 -16.87
CA GLU A 24 4.32 -22.01 -18.33
C GLU A 24 5.59 -21.45 -19.01
N PRO A 25 6.71 -22.19 -19.04
CA PRO A 25 8.01 -21.65 -19.47
C PRO A 25 8.04 -21.14 -20.91
N ASP A 26 7.19 -21.70 -21.78
CA ASP A 26 7.08 -21.28 -23.19
C ASP A 26 6.61 -19.82 -23.35
N ASN A 27 6.00 -19.26 -22.30
CA ASN A 27 5.47 -17.90 -22.24
C ASN A 27 6.33 -16.97 -21.37
N ASP A 28 7.49 -17.42 -20.90
CA ASP A 28 8.43 -16.57 -20.17
C ASP A 28 8.96 -15.44 -21.06
N ALA A 29 9.37 -14.34 -20.43
CA ALA A 29 9.82 -13.18 -21.16
C ALA A 29 11.06 -12.53 -20.55
N SER A 30 11.83 -11.84 -21.39
CA SER A 30 13.00 -11.09 -20.94
C SER A 30 12.61 -9.94 -20.01
N CYS A 31 13.56 -9.46 -19.22
CA CYS A 31 13.35 -8.32 -18.32
C CYS A 31 12.87 -7.04 -19.02
N SER A 32 13.18 -6.88 -20.31
CA SER A 32 12.80 -5.73 -21.14
C SER A 32 11.47 -5.92 -21.88
N THR A 33 10.92 -7.13 -21.88
CA THR A 33 9.67 -7.40 -22.57
C THR A 33 8.51 -6.81 -21.78
N ASN A 34 7.65 -6.05 -22.46
CA ASN A 34 6.44 -5.51 -21.84
C ASN A 34 5.40 -6.63 -21.69
N ILE A 35 4.99 -6.87 -20.44
CA ILE A 35 3.96 -7.83 -20.08
C ILE A 35 2.59 -7.15 -20.30
N LYS A 36 1.69 -7.87 -20.97
CA LYS A 36 0.34 -7.39 -21.28
C LYS A 36 -0.62 -7.68 -20.13
N ALA A 37 -1.69 -6.90 -20.04
CA ALA A 37 -2.83 -7.25 -19.20
C ALA A 37 -3.39 -8.64 -19.58
N GLY A 38 -3.96 -9.34 -18.59
CA GLY A 38 -4.39 -10.73 -18.75
C GLY A 38 -3.31 -11.78 -18.48
N ALA A 39 -2.04 -11.39 -18.34
CA ALA A 39 -0.97 -12.32 -17.96
C ALA A 39 -1.00 -12.66 -16.46
N SER A 40 -0.49 -13.83 -16.11
CA SER A 40 -0.33 -14.30 -14.73
C SER A 40 1.10 -14.78 -14.53
N GLY A 41 1.72 -14.43 -13.42
CA GLY A 41 3.11 -14.76 -13.13
C GLY A 41 3.81 -13.75 -12.23
N TYR A 42 5.13 -13.74 -12.30
CA TYR A 42 5.98 -12.87 -11.49
C TYR A 42 7.31 -12.55 -12.17
N CYS A 43 7.94 -11.47 -11.73
CA CYS A 43 9.31 -11.14 -12.10
C CYS A 43 10.28 -11.82 -11.12
N LEU A 44 11.25 -12.55 -11.64
CA LEU A 44 12.30 -13.18 -10.86
C LEU A 44 13.55 -12.30 -10.85
N LEU A 45 14.07 -12.04 -9.65
CA LEU A 45 15.29 -11.29 -9.42
C LEU A 45 16.29 -12.16 -8.67
N LYS A 46 17.59 -11.90 -8.85
CA LYS A 46 18.67 -12.48 -8.06
C LYS A 46 19.29 -11.41 -7.18
N ASN A 47 19.33 -11.65 -5.88
CA ASN A 47 20.09 -10.84 -4.95
C ASN A 47 21.58 -11.11 -5.16
N GLU A 48 22.35 -10.10 -5.55
CA GLU A 48 23.78 -10.28 -5.83
C GLU A 48 24.61 -10.49 -4.55
N ALA A 49 24.12 -10.03 -3.39
CA ALA A 49 24.82 -10.17 -2.13
C ALA A 49 24.67 -11.57 -1.51
N THR A 50 23.50 -12.19 -1.65
CA THR A 50 23.21 -13.52 -1.06
C THR A 50 23.18 -14.65 -2.09
N GLY A 51 23.02 -14.31 -3.37
CA GLY A 51 22.76 -15.28 -4.45
C GLY A 51 21.33 -15.80 -4.50
N GLU A 52 20.45 -15.36 -3.60
CA GLU A 52 19.07 -15.82 -3.48
C GLU A 52 18.18 -15.26 -4.59
N GLU A 53 17.21 -16.06 -5.05
CA GLU A 53 16.21 -15.64 -6.03
C GLU A 53 14.93 -15.16 -5.33
N VAL A 54 14.44 -13.98 -5.71
CA VAL A 54 13.28 -13.33 -5.11
C VAL A 54 12.23 -13.08 -6.17
N GLN A 55 10.99 -13.47 -5.87
CA GLN A 55 9.83 -13.23 -6.72
C GLN A 55 9.17 -11.90 -6.35
N VAL A 56 9.02 -11.02 -7.33
CA VAL A 56 8.42 -9.68 -7.17
C VAL A 56 7.43 -9.40 -8.30
N MET A 57 6.66 -8.31 -8.19
CA MET A 57 5.63 -7.94 -9.18
C MET A 57 4.71 -9.12 -9.55
N ARG A 58 4.23 -9.84 -8.53
CA ARG A 58 3.34 -10.99 -8.68
C ARG A 58 1.98 -10.50 -9.15
N VAL A 59 1.49 -11.02 -10.27
CA VAL A 59 0.22 -10.61 -10.88
C VAL A 59 -0.60 -11.82 -11.32
N ASN A 60 -1.92 -11.67 -11.28
CA ASN A 60 -2.89 -12.54 -11.94
C ASN A 60 -3.53 -11.83 -13.13
N CYS A 61 -4.35 -12.54 -13.92
CA CYS A 61 -4.92 -11.99 -15.16
C CYS A 61 -5.77 -10.74 -14.96
N SER A 62 -6.32 -10.52 -13.76
CA SER A 62 -7.14 -9.36 -13.41
C SER A 62 -6.39 -8.31 -12.59
N SER A 63 -5.09 -8.47 -12.38
CA SER A 63 -4.29 -7.54 -11.57
C SER A 63 -4.00 -6.22 -12.30
N MET A 64 -4.10 -6.20 -13.62
CA MET A 64 -3.73 -5.07 -14.46
C MET A 64 -4.90 -4.60 -15.31
N ARG A 65 -5.02 -3.28 -15.47
CA ARG A 65 -5.90 -2.67 -16.49
C ARG A 65 -5.28 -2.87 -17.87
N ASP A 66 -6.10 -2.96 -18.91
CA ASP A 66 -5.69 -3.24 -20.29
C ASP A 66 -4.64 -2.28 -20.85
N GLU A 67 -4.64 -1.04 -20.34
CA GLU A 67 -3.77 0.06 -20.78
C GLU A 67 -2.37 -0.01 -20.16
N ILE A 68 -2.22 -0.73 -19.05
CA ILE A 68 -0.97 -0.79 -18.29
C ILE A 68 -0.02 -1.78 -18.95
N ARG A 69 1.22 -1.32 -19.13
CA ARG A 69 2.34 -2.15 -19.57
C ARG A 69 3.46 -1.97 -18.56
N PHE A 70 4.05 -3.08 -18.13
CA PHE A 70 5.21 -3.07 -17.25
C PHE A 70 6.24 -4.09 -17.75
N ASN A 71 7.47 -3.97 -17.27
CA ASN A 71 8.50 -4.96 -17.52
C ASN A 71 9.35 -5.17 -16.26
N CYS A 72 10.06 -6.31 -16.20
CA CYS A 72 10.76 -6.71 -14.98
C CYS A 72 12.01 -5.88 -14.67
N ARG A 73 12.48 -4.97 -15.55
CA ARG A 73 13.56 -4.04 -15.17
C ARG A 73 13.14 -3.12 -14.02
N GLN A 74 11.87 -2.74 -13.97
CA GLN A 74 11.31 -1.92 -12.90
C GLN A 74 11.17 -2.71 -11.59
N ALA A 75 11.23 -4.04 -11.63
CA ALA A 75 10.97 -4.90 -10.48
C ALA A 75 12.03 -4.75 -9.37
N ALA A 76 13.26 -4.38 -9.75
CA ALA A 76 14.34 -4.16 -8.79
C ALA A 76 14.05 -2.98 -7.84
N ASP A 77 13.30 -1.96 -8.29
CA ASP A 77 12.88 -0.86 -7.41
C ASP A 77 11.96 -1.36 -6.29
N PHE A 78 11.05 -2.30 -6.60
CA PHE A 78 10.15 -2.89 -5.61
C PHE A 78 10.91 -3.74 -4.58
N ALA A 79 11.88 -4.54 -5.03
CA ALA A 79 12.70 -5.36 -4.13
C ALA A 79 13.57 -4.52 -3.18
N ARG A 80 13.95 -3.30 -3.59
CA ARG A 80 14.76 -2.39 -2.79
C ARG A 80 13.99 -1.68 -1.67
N VAL A 81 12.66 -1.59 -1.75
CA VAL A 81 11.86 -0.81 -0.79
C VAL A 81 12.00 -1.37 0.64
N ALA A 82 11.86 -2.68 0.83
CA ALA A 82 11.98 -3.30 2.15
C ALA A 82 13.35 -3.03 2.83
N PRO A 83 14.50 -3.34 2.19
CA PRO A 83 15.81 -3.06 2.80
C PRO A 83 16.08 -1.55 2.96
N GLN A 84 15.51 -0.69 2.10
CA GLN A 84 15.57 0.76 2.29
C GLN A 84 14.81 1.22 3.53
N ILE A 85 13.60 0.69 3.76
CA ILE A 85 12.81 0.98 4.96
C ILE A 85 13.56 0.50 6.21
N ASP A 86 14.11 -0.72 6.19
CA ASP A 86 14.88 -1.25 7.31
C ASP A 86 16.12 -0.39 7.63
N ALA A 87 16.83 0.06 6.59
CA ALA A 87 17.96 0.97 6.75
C ALA A 87 17.54 2.34 7.33
N LEU A 88 16.41 2.88 6.89
CA LEU A 88 15.84 4.13 7.41
C LEU A 88 15.40 3.99 8.88
N ILE A 89 14.74 2.88 9.24
CA ILE A 89 14.36 2.58 10.62
C ILE A 89 15.61 2.48 11.49
N ALA A 90 16.63 1.74 11.07
CA ALA A 90 17.87 1.59 11.81
C ALA A 90 18.61 2.92 12.00
N ALA A 91 18.66 3.77 10.96
CA ALA A 91 19.24 5.10 11.05
C ALA A 91 18.46 6.01 12.00
N LYS A 92 17.11 6.03 11.91
CA LYS A 92 16.26 6.81 12.82
C LYS A 92 16.35 6.33 14.26
N GLN A 93 16.45 5.02 14.50
CA GLN A 93 16.68 4.49 15.85
C GLN A 93 17.98 4.98 16.48
N GLN A 94 19.02 5.27 15.66
CA GLN A 94 20.27 5.86 16.14
C GLN A 94 20.11 7.36 16.45
N GLU A 95 19.35 8.10 15.64
CA GLU A 95 19.03 9.52 15.88
C GLU A 95 18.15 9.72 17.14
N VAL A 96 17.21 8.81 17.40
CA VAL A 96 16.34 8.85 18.60
C VAL A 96 17.15 8.66 19.90
N LYS A 97 18.34 8.05 19.85
CA LYS A 97 19.22 7.95 21.04
C LYS A 97 19.93 9.26 21.39
N GLN A 98 19.87 10.31 20.54
CA GLN A 98 20.44 11.63 20.83
C GLN A 98 19.39 12.69 21.21
N ASN A 99 18.10 12.42 21.01
CA ASN A 99 17.00 13.28 21.48
C ASN A 99 16.12 12.50 22.46
N GLU A 100 16.48 12.55 23.75
CA GLU A 100 15.52 12.31 24.83
C GLU A 100 14.45 13.40 24.75
N ASP A 101 13.33 13.10 24.10
CA ASP A 101 11.95 13.30 24.60
C ASP A 101 10.94 13.43 23.46
N VAL A 102 10.76 12.38 22.65
CA VAL A 102 9.44 12.06 22.10
C VAL A 102 9.30 10.55 22.15
N GLN A 103 8.79 10.03 23.26
CA GLN A 103 8.29 8.67 23.36
C GLN A 103 7.06 8.51 22.44
N LEU A 104 7.30 8.34 21.14
CA LEU A 104 6.31 7.80 20.20
C LEU A 104 6.11 6.33 20.57
N HIS A 105 5.27 6.08 21.56
CA HIS A 105 4.75 4.75 21.80
C HIS A 105 3.85 4.39 20.61
N PRO A 106 4.19 3.38 19.80
CA PRO A 106 3.31 2.95 18.73
C PRO A 106 2.02 2.42 19.35
N THR A 107 0.95 3.20 19.26
CA THR A 107 -0.38 2.76 19.63
C THR A 107 -1.02 2.09 18.43
N ASN A 108 -1.51 0.86 18.59
CA ASN A 108 -2.32 0.21 17.57
C ASN A 108 -3.52 1.12 17.23
N GLY A 109 -3.82 1.27 15.95
CA GLY A 109 -4.89 2.14 15.45
C GLY A 109 -5.39 1.66 14.10
N VAL A 110 -6.58 2.12 13.69
CA VAL A 110 -7.18 1.82 12.39
C VAL A 110 -7.15 3.08 11.55
N LEU A 111 -6.49 3.03 10.40
CA LEU A 111 -6.54 4.11 9.41
C LEU A 111 -7.55 3.76 8.33
N MET A 112 -8.45 4.68 8.01
CA MET A 112 -9.39 4.54 6.89
C MET A 112 -9.32 5.77 5.99
N VAL A 113 -9.39 5.54 4.69
CA VAL A 113 -9.51 6.59 3.68
C VAL A 113 -10.99 6.86 3.40
N MET A 114 -11.36 8.14 3.30
CA MET A 114 -12.73 8.62 3.19
C MET A 114 -12.85 9.67 2.08
N TYR A 115 -13.92 9.54 1.29
CA TYR A 115 -14.41 10.52 0.32
C TYR A 115 -15.95 10.49 0.32
N PRO A 116 -16.66 11.43 -0.33
CA PRO A 116 -18.09 11.64 -0.09
C PRO A 116 -18.97 10.38 -0.23
N LYS A 117 -18.70 9.55 -1.25
CA LYS A 117 -19.46 8.31 -1.50
C LYS A 117 -19.19 7.19 -0.48
N LEU A 118 -18.06 7.22 0.22
CA LEU A 118 -17.70 6.21 1.23
C LEU A 118 -18.19 6.54 2.64
N LEU A 119 -18.66 7.75 2.90
CA LEU A 119 -18.96 8.20 4.26
C LEU A 119 -19.93 7.27 5.01
N ALA A 120 -20.98 6.79 4.33
CA ALA A 120 -21.94 5.85 4.91
C ALA A 120 -21.33 4.47 5.23
N SER A 121 -20.40 4.02 4.39
CA SER A 121 -19.66 2.76 4.58
C SER A 121 -18.70 2.86 5.77
N VAL A 122 -17.96 3.98 5.86
CA VAL A 122 -17.06 4.26 6.98
C VAL A 122 -17.83 4.30 8.29
N TYR A 123 -18.95 5.04 8.34
CA TYR A 123 -19.82 5.09 9.51
C TYR A 123 -20.27 3.69 9.97
N SER A 124 -20.74 2.89 9.02
CA SER A 124 -21.23 1.53 9.31
C SER A 124 -20.11 0.62 9.82
N THR A 125 -18.92 0.71 9.22
CA THR A 125 -17.75 -0.08 9.60
C THR A 125 -17.29 0.26 11.02
N VAL A 126 -17.13 1.55 11.32
CA VAL A 126 -16.71 1.99 12.67
C VAL A 126 -17.76 1.62 13.70
N ARG A 127 -19.06 1.84 13.42
CA ARG A 127 -20.14 1.42 14.31
C ARG A 127 -20.07 -0.08 14.60
N LEU A 128 -19.88 -0.91 13.57
CA LEU A 128 -19.74 -2.35 13.72
C LEU A 128 -18.52 -2.72 14.57
N LEU A 129 -17.36 -2.11 14.35
CA LEU A 129 -16.17 -2.32 15.18
C LEU A 129 -16.44 -2.03 16.66
N ARG A 130 -17.19 -0.96 16.97
CA ARG A 130 -17.58 -0.64 18.35
C ARG A 130 -18.53 -1.66 18.96
N THR A 131 -19.42 -2.29 18.17
CA THR A 131 -20.25 -3.40 18.68
C THR A 131 -19.44 -4.63 19.07
N TYR A 132 -18.23 -4.81 18.54
CA TYR A 132 -17.28 -5.84 18.94
C TYR A 132 -16.33 -5.40 20.06
N ASN A 133 -16.64 -4.31 20.78
CA ASN A 133 -15.80 -3.73 21.83
C ASN A 133 -14.38 -3.35 21.37
N CYS A 134 -14.17 -3.07 20.08
CA CYS A 134 -12.90 -2.53 19.59
C CYS A 134 -12.73 -1.10 20.11
N SER A 135 -11.70 -0.85 20.92
CA SER A 135 -11.37 0.45 21.49
C SER A 135 -10.26 1.19 20.75
N LEU A 136 -9.75 0.62 19.65
CA LEU A 136 -8.66 1.24 18.89
C LEU A 136 -9.08 2.62 18.36
N PRO A 137 -8.18 3.62 18.41
CA PRO A 137 -8.39 4.91 17.75
C PRO A 137 -8.51 4.70 16.24
N VAL A 138 -9.43 5.45 15.63
CA VAL A 138 -9.62 5.46 14.18
C VAL A 138 -9.20 6.81 13.63
N GLU A 139 -8.34 6.82 12.62
CA GLU A 139 -7.93 8.03 11.91
C GLU A 139 -8.51 8.01 10.50
N LEU A 140 -9.32 9.02 10.18
CA LEU A 140 -10.02 9.15 8.89
C LEU A 140 -9.28 10.15 8.01
N TRP A 141 -8.69 9.66 6.92
CA TRP A 141 -7.95 10.48 5.96
C TRP A 141 -8.85 10.89 4.79
N TYR A 142 -8.83 12.15 4.41
CA TYR A 142 -9.64 12.68 3.31
C TYR A 142 -8.89 13.75 2.53
N LEU A 143 -9.26 13.95 1.27
CA LEU A 143 -8.75 15.07 0.48
C LEU A 143 -9.58 16.32 0.77
N GLU A 144 -8.91 17.43 1.10
CA GLU A 144 -9.59 18.69 1.40
C GLU A 144 -10.30 19.27 0.17
N ASN A 145 -9.79 18.99 -1.04
CA ASN A 145 -10.41 19.41 -2.29
C ASN A 145 -11.76 18.71 -2.56
N GLU A 146 -12.02 17.54 -1.99
CA GLU A 146 -13.27 16.78 -2.18
C GLU A 146 -14.26 16.99 -1.03
N MET A 147 -13.77 17.12 0.20
CA MET A 147 -14.60 17.12 1.42
C MET A 147 -14.62 18.50 2.12
N GLY A 148 -13.84 19.47 1.64
CA GLY A 148 -13.65 20.77 2.28
C GLY A 148 -12.56 20.74 3.36
N THR A 149 -12.17 21.92 3.84
CA THR A 149 -11.11 22.08 4.85
C THR A 149 -11.54 21.62 6.25
N ASN A 150 -12.84 21.63 6.54
CA ASN A 150 -13.38 21.14 7.81
C ASN A 150 -14.72 20.38 7.62
N PRO A 151 -14.66 19.12 7.16
CA PRO A 151 -15.86 18.32 6.88
C PRO A 151 -16.67 17.99 8.15
N LEU A 152 -16.06 18.07 9.33
CA LEU A 152 -16.75 17.82 10.60
C LEU A 152 -17.83 18.89 10.88
N ASN A 153 -17.62 20.13 10.46
CA ASN A 153 -18.61 21.20 10.67
C ASN A 153 -19.82 21.07 9.73
N GLU A 154 -19.60 20.49 8.55
CA GLU A 154 -20.61 20.44 7.48
C GLU A 154 -21.40 19.13 7.48
N SER A 155 -20.83 18.05 8.01
CA SER A 155 -21.44 16.72 8.00
C SER A 155 -21.96 16.29 9.37
N ARG A 156 -23.29 16.23 9.52
CA ARG A 156 -23.94 15.64 10.71
C ARG A 156 -23.55 14.19 10.95
N VAL A 157 -23.28 13.44 9.87
CA VAL A 157 -22.85 12.03 9.97
C VAL A 157 -21.48 11.95 10.63
N LEU A 158 -20.53 12.81 10.24
CA LEU A 158 -19.20 12.87 10.88
C LEU A 158 -19.29 13.33 12.33
N GLN A 159 -20.15 14.30 12.62
CA GLN A 159 -20.38 14.76 14.00
C GLN A 159 -20.88 13.62 14.90
N SER A 160 -21.89 12.86 14.45
CA SER A 160 -22.38 11.69 15.18
C SER A 160 -21.29 10.61 15.28
N LEU A 161 -20.53 10.37 14.20
CA LEU A 161 -19.48 9.37 14.20
C LEU A 161 -18.43 9.64 15.29
N VAL A 162 -17.90 10.86 15.34
CA VAL A 162 -16.88 11.28 16.31
C VAL A 162 -17.45 11.31 17.72
N LYS A 163 -18.68 11.82 17.89
CA LYS A 163 -19.32 11.97 19.20
C LYS A 163 -19.69 10.62 19.82
N ASP A 164 -20.27 9.72 19.04
CA ASP A 164 -20.91 8.51 19.55
C ASP A 164 -19.96 7.29 19.51
N TYR A 165 -18.91 7.32 18.67
CA TYR A 165 -18.01 6.18 18.44
C TYR A 165 -16.50 6.50 18.58
N GLY A 166 -16.17 7.61 19.26
CA GLY A 166 -14.81 7.99 19.63
C GLY A 166 -14.01 6.87 20.32
N PRO A 167 -12.66 6.90 20.30
CA PRO A 167 -11.81 7.97 19.78
C PRO A 167 -11.64 7.92 18.25
N ILE A 168 -11.92 9.04 17.57
CA ILE A 168 -11.79 9.20 16.12
C ILE A 168 -11.16 10.57 15.82
N SER A 169 -10.15 10.59 14.95
CA SER A 169 -9.52 11.80 14.42
C SER A 169 -9.71 11.91 12.91
N LEU A 170 -9.67 13.13 12.38
CA LEU A 170 -9.77 13.42 10.96
C LEU A 170 -8.48 14.07 10.50
N ARG A 171 -7.94 13.65 9.35
CA ARG A 171 -6.72 14.19 8.75
C ARG A 171 -6.97 14.59 7.30
N GLY A 172 -6.92 15.89 7.05
CA GLY A 172 -7.00 16.47 5.70
C GLY A 172 -5.67 16.32 4.97
N ILE A 173 -5.74 15.99 3.68
CA ILE A 173 -4.63 16.01 2.74
C ILE A 173 -4.89 17.18 1.79
N ALA A 174 -4.01 18.18 1.84
CA ALA A 174 -4.14 19.44 1.10
C ALA A 174 -3.24 19.52 -0.15
N GLU A 175 -2.44 18.48 -0.42
CA GLU A 175 -1.50 18.42 -1.53
C GLU A 175 -2.22 18.45 -2.88
N ALA A 176 -1.92 19.44 -3.71
CA ALA A 176 -2.64 19.71 -4.95
C ALA A 176 -2.29 18.73 -6.08
N ASP A 177 -1.19 17.99 -5.95
CA ASP A 177 -0.74 16.93 -6.84
C ASP A 177 -1.38 15.57 -6.54
N VAL A 178 -2.22 15.47 -5.51
CA VAL A 178 -3.04 14.30 -5.20
C VAL A 178 -4.45 14.49 -5.78
N ASP A 179 -4.73 13.82 -6.89
CA ASP A 179 -5.98 13.96 -7.66
C ASP A 179 -7.07 12.94 -7.30
N GLY A 180 -6.76 11.97 -6.44
CA GLY A 180 -7.73 11.01 -5.94
C GLY A 180 -7.11 9.81 -5.22
N PHE A 181 -7.95 8.97 -4.64
CA PHE A 181 -7.55 7.68 -4.11
C PHE A 181 -7.81 6.58 -5.15
N ASN A 182 -6.76 5.87 -5.57
CA ASN A 182 -6.89 4.78 -6.52
C ASN A 182 -7.74 3.64 -5.94
N THR A 183 -8.93 3.43 -6.50
CA THR A 183 -9.74 2.24 -6.26
C THR A 183 -9.64 1.30 -7.46
N LYS A 184 -9.57 -0.02 -7.18
CA LYS A 184 -9.77 -1.03 -8.23
C LYS A 184 -11.26 -1.00 -8.58
N HIS A 185 -11.58 -0.67 -9.82
CA HIS A 185 -12.92 -0.84 -10.40
C HIS A 185 -12.96 -2.13 -11.17
#